data_AF-A0A847WQH6-F1
#
_entry.id   AF-A0A847WQH6-F1
#
_cell.length_a   1.000
_cell.length_b   1.000
_cell.length_c   1.000
_cell.angle_alpha   90.00
_cell.angle_beta   90.00
_cell.angle_gamma   90.00
#
_symmetry.space_group_name_H-M   'P 1'
#
loop_
_entity.id
_entity.type
_entity.pdbx_description
1 polymer ?
#
loop_
_entity_poly.entity_id
_entity_poly.type
_entity_poly.pdbx_seq_one_letter_code
_entity_poly.pdbx_strand_id
1 'polypeptide(L)'
;MLENIKFIHAADLHLDSPFKGMSTLPSSLYQELKSSTFSALDNLVKLAIDEAVDFVLIVGDLFDQSLRSVYAEMQFLLACEKLA
;
A
#
# COMPACT_ATOMS: atom_id res chain seq x y z
N MET A 1 -26.01 19.90 -13.81
CA MET A 1 -25.84 18.45 -13.55
C MET A 1 -25.03 18.35 -12.27
N LEU A 2 -25.36 17.42 -11.37
CA LEU A 2 -24.51 17.15 -10.21
C LEU A 2 -23.25 16.43 -10.74
N GLU A 3 -22.07 16.90 -10.36
CA GLU A 3 -20.83 16.18 -10.60
C GLU A 3 -20.81 14.95 -9.68
N ASN A 4 -20.52 13.79 -10.27
CA ASN A 4 -20.41 12.55 -9.52
C ASN A 4 -19.01 12.46 -8.92
N ILE A 5 -18.93 12.28 -7.61
CA ILE A 5 -17.66 12.04 -6.91
C ILE A 5 -17.27 10.58 -7.07
N LYS A 6 -16.03 10.34 -7.45
CA LYS A 6 -15.40 9.01 -7.54
C LYS A 6 -14.19 8.98 -6.63
N PHE A 7 -14.11 7.99 -5.75
CA PHE A 7 -13.00 7.86 -4.83
C PHE A 7 -12.70 6.39 -4.55
N ILE A 8 -11.47 6.11 -4.12
CA ILE A 8 -11.07 4.80 -3.59
C ILE A 8 -11.04 4.89 -2.06
N HIS A 9 -11.59 3.89 -1.39
CA HIS A 9 -11.51 3.73 0.06
C HIS A 9 -10.71 2.46 0.40
N ALA A 10 -9.63 2.61 1.16
CA ALA A 10 -8.72 1.52 1.49
C ALA A 10 -8.26 1.58 2.97
N ALA A 11 -7.82 0.44 3.50
CA ALA A 11 -7.29 0.26 4.84
C ALA A 11 -6.33 -0.95 4.88
N ASP A 12 -5.67 -1.18 6.02
CA ASP A 12 -4.97 -2.44 6.34
C ASP A 12 -3.84 -2.80 5.36
N LEU A 13 -3.11 -1.80 4.85
CA LEU A 13 -1.99 -2.03 3.92
C LEU A 13 -0.80 -2.75 4.59
N HIS A 14 -0.60 -2.52 5.89
CA HIS A 14 0.43 -3.19 6.69
C HIS A 14 1.80 -3.24 5.98
N LEU A 15 2.25 -2.11 5.44
CA LEU A 15 3.46 -2.04 4.62
C LEU A 15 4.68 -2.55 5.40
N ASP A 16 5.42 -3.46 4.77
CA ASP A 16 6.65 -4.07 5.31
C ASP A 16 6.45 -4.87 6.61
N SER A 17 5.21 -5.22 6.95
CA SER A 17 4.92 -6.00 8.15
C SER A 17 5.52 -7.41 8.04
N PRO A 18 6.15 -7.92 9.11
CA PRO A 18 6.77 -9.23 9.06
C PRO A 18 5.72 -10.35 9.00
N PHE A 19 5.88 -11.26 8.03
CA PHE A 19 5.08 -12.49 7.95
C PHE A 19 5.52 -13.48 9.04
N LYS A 20 4.87 -13.38 10.22
CA LYS A 20 5.14 -14.26 11.37
C LYS A 20 4.86 -15.72 11.00
N GLY A 21 5.73 -16.63 11.43
CA GLY A 21 5.57 -18.07 11.22
C GLY A 21 6.00 -18.59 9.84
N MET A 22 6.54 -17.73 8.98
CA MET A 22 6.93 -18.09 7.60
C MET A 22 8.46 -18.25 7.42
N SER A 23 9.20 -18.43 8.51
CA SER A 23 10.68 -18.56 8.50
C SER A 23 11.21 -19.80 7.80
N THR A 24 10.35 -20.77 7.49
CA THR A 24 10.69 -22.01 6.77
C THR A 24 10.51 -21.90 5.26
N LEU A 25 10.00 -20.76 4.76
CA LEU A 25 9.84 -20.58 3.31
C LEU A 25 11.20 -20.42 2.62
N PRO A 26 11.30 -20.86 1.34
CA PRO A 26 12.43 -20.49 0.50
C PRO A 26 12.61 -18.97 0.47
N SER A 27 13.86 -18.52 0.49
CA SER A 27 14.20 -17.09 0.56
C SER A 27 13.55 -16.28 -0.56
N SER A 28 13.46 -16.81 -1.78
CA SER A 28 12.79 -16.18 -2.92
C SER A 28 11.31 -15.91 -2.64
N LEU A 29 10.59 -16.91 -2.15
CA LEU A 29 9.16 -16.80 -1.83
C LEU A 29 8.91 -15.86 -0.65
N TYR A 30 9.80 -15.87 0.35
CA TYR A 30 9.72 -14.92 1.46
C TYR A 30 9.88 -13.47 0.97
N GLN A 31 10.83 -13.21 0.05
CA GLN A 31 11.00 -11.87 -0.53
C GLN A 31 9.80 -11.46 -1.37
N GLU A 32 9.22 -12.37 -2.14
CA GLU A 32 8.00 -12.12 -2.91
C GLU A 32 6.83 -11.72 -2.00
N LEU A 33 6.59 -12.49 -0.94
CA LEU A 33 5.57 -12.16 0.07
C LEU A 33 5.84 -10.81 0.72
N LYS A 34 7.08 -10.55 1.11
CA LYS A 34 7.48 -9.25 1.67
C LYS A 34 7.22 -8.10 0.70
N SER A 35 7.48 -8.29 -0.59
CA SER A 35 7.24 -7.27 -1.62
C SER A 35 5.75 -7.06 -1.95
N SER A 36 4.91 -8.05 -1.66
CA SER A 36 3.50 -8.05 -2.07
C SER A 36 2.69 -6.88 -1.54
N THR A 37 2.97 -6.40 -0.32
CA THR A 37 2.29 -5.22 0.26
C THR A 37 2.62 -3.95 -0.52
N PHE A 38 3.86 -3.83 -1.01
CA PHE A 38 4.27 -2.71 -1.86
C PHE A 38 3.67 -2.81 -3.26
N SER A 39 3.61 -4.01 -3.83
CA SER A 39 2.90 -4.23 -5.09
C SER A 39 1.42 -3.90 -4.99
N ALA A 40 0.77 -4.19 -3.87
CA ALA A 40 -0.62 -3.81 -3.62
C ALA A 40 -0.79 -2.28 -3.57
N LEU A 41 0.11 -1.57 -2.90
CA LEU A 41 0.13 -0.11 -2.88
C LEU A 41 0.31 0.48 -4.29
N ASP A 42 1.28 -0.02 -5.06
CA ASP A 42 1.51 0.44 -6.44
C ASP A 42 0.30 0.19 -7.33
N ASN A 43 -0.36 -0.96 -7.19
CA ASN A 43 -1.59 -1.29 -7.92
C ASN A 43 -2.75 -0.36 -7.53
N LEU A 44 -2.88 -0.01 -6.25
CA LEU A 44 -3.88 0.94 -5.77
C LEU A 44 -3.66 2.33 -6.39
N VAL A 45 -2.43 2.83 -6.38
CA VAL A 45 -2.08 4.12 -6.99
C VAL A 45 -2.33 4.10 -8.49
N LYS A 46 -1.90 3.03 -9.17
CA LYS A 46 -2.13 2.85 -10.60
C LYS A 46 -3.63 2.90 -10.91
N LEU A 47 -4.45 2.18 -10.14
CA LEU A 47 -5.89 2.17 -10.32
C LEU A 47 -6.50 3.57 -10.10
N ALA A 48 -6.07 4.29 -9.06
CA ALA A 48 -6.55 5.65 -8.79
C ALA A 48 -6.31 6.61 -9.97
N ILE A 49 -5.12 6.53 -10.57
CA ILE A 49 -4.72 7.33 -11.73
C ILE A 49 -5.50 6.89 -12.98
N ASP A 50 -5.51 5.60 -13.29
CA ASP A 50 -6.16 5.04 -14.48
C ASP A 50 -7.68 5.34 -14.48
N GLU A 51 -8.30 5.35 -13.30
CA GLU A 51 -9.73 5.62 -13.10
C GLU A 51 -10.06 7.11 -12.88
N ALA A 52 -9.05 7.99 -12.86
CA ALA A 52 -9.18 9.43 -12.61
C ALA A 52 -10.11 9.75 -11.42
N VAL A 53 -9.80 9.15 -10.26
CA VAL A 53 -10.58 9.38 -9.03
C VAL A 53 -10.29 10.77 -8.45
N ASP A 54 -11.28 11.37 -7.80
CA ASP A 54 -11.15 12.69 -7.17
C ASP A 54 -10.23 12.66 -5.94
N PHE A 55 -10.24 11.55 -5.22
CA PHE A 55 -9.35 11.32 -4.08
C PHE A 55 -9.23 9.84 -3.72
N VAL A 56 -8.21 9.54 -2.93
CA VAL A 56 -8.02 8.26 -2.25
C VAL A 56 -8.17 8.49 -0.75
N LEU A 57 -9.04 7.73 -0.10
CA LEU A 57 -9.27 7.76 1.34
C LEU A 57 -8.65 6.51 1.98
N ILE A 58 -7.57 6.70 2.75
CA ILE A 58 -6.91 5.63 3.52
C ILE A 58 -7.28 5.78 4.99
N VAL A 59 -7.94 4.78 5.58
CA VAL A 59 -8.60 4.92 6.89
C VAL A 59 -7.92 4.21 8.06
N GLY A 60 -6.75 3.59 7.87
CA GLY A 60 -6.01 2.99 8.97
C GLY A 60 -5.02 1.92 8.56
N ASP A 61 -4.26 1.45 9.54
CA ASP A 61 -3.36 0.28 9.46
C ASP A 61 -2.42 0.26 8.25
N LEU A 62 -1.84 1.43 7.98
CA LEU A 62 -0.79 1.65 6.98
C LEU A 62 0.52 0.92 7.32
N PHE A 63 0.91 0.94 8.60
CA PHE A 63 2.17 0.40 9.10
C PHE A 63 1.93 -0.49 10.33
N ASP A 64 2.78 -1.49 10.53
CA ASP A 64 2.81 -2.23 11.80
C ASP A 64 3.40 -1.33 12.91
N GLN A 65 2.62 -1.13 13.98
CA GLN A 65 3.01 -0.28 15.11
C GLN A 65 4.23 -0.82 15.87
N SER A 66 4.51 -2.12 15.77
CA SER A 66 5.64 -2.76 16.47
C SER A 66 6.98 -2.59 15.76
N LEU A 67 6.97 -2.29 14.45
CA LEU A 67 8.16 -2.09 13.63
C LEU A 67 7.86 -1.12 12.49
N ARG A 68 8.07 0.18 12.74
CA ARG A 68 8.03 1.18 11.66
C ARG A 68 9.30 1.11 10.83
N SER A 69 9.13 0.72 9.57
CA SER A 69 10.21 0.67 8.59
C SER A 69 10.32 2.03 7.89
N VAL A 70 11.51 2.63 7.94
CA VAL A 70 11.82 3.87 7.17
C VAL A 70 11.61 3.64 5.67
N TYR A 71 11.91 2.42 5.19
CA TYR A 71 11.65 2.05 3.81
C TYR A 71 10.15 2.07 3.50
N ALA A 72 9.30 1.54 4.39
CA ALA A 72 7.85 1.58 4.21
C ALA A 72 7.30 3.02 4.15
N GLU A 73 7.77 3.88 5.05
CA GLU A 73 7.39 5.30 5.08
C GLU A 73 7.80 6.02 3.79
N MET A 74 9.03 5.79 3.31
CA MET A 74 9.51 6.36 2.05
C MET A 74 8.70 5.87 0.84
N GLN A 75 8.42 4.57 0.75
CA GLN A 75 7.62 4.01 -0.34
C GLN A 75 6.20 4.56 -0.33
N PHE A 76 5.62 4.76 0.86
CA PHE A 76 4.30 5.40 0.98
C PHE A 76 4.33 6.87 0.54
N LEU A 77 5.36 7.64 0.93
CA LEU A 77 5.52 9.02 0.48
C LEU A 77 5.60 9.10 -1.06
N LEU A 78 6.43 8.26 -1.68
CA LEU A 78 6.57 8.19 -3.14
C LEU A 78 5.25 7.81 -3.82
N ALA A 79 4.45 6.93 -3.21
CA ALA A 79 3.13 6.56 -3.70
C ALA A 79 2.15 7.77 -3.66
N CYS A 80 2.18 8.56 -2.59
CA CYS A 80 1.42 9.79 -2.49
C CYS A 80 1.86 10.87 -3.49
N GLU A 81 3.17 11.00 -3.74
CA GLU A 81 3.70 11.94 -4.74
C GLU A 81 3.22 11.61 -6.16
N LYS A 82 2.99 10.33 -6.49
CA LYS A 82 2.42 9.92 -7.79
C LYS A 82 0.94 10.32 -7.95
N LEU A 83 0.23 10.59 -6.85
CA LEU A 83 -1.18 11.00 -6.85
C LEU A 83 -1.37 12.52 -6.85
N ALA A 84 -0.29 13.30 -6.69
CA ALA A 84 -0.30 14.76 -6.64
C ALA A 84 -0.08 15.38 -8.03
#